data_AF-A0A1S6FNU2-F1
#
_entry.id   AF-A0A1S6FNU2-F1
#
_cell.length_a   1.000
_cell.length_b   1.000
_cell.length_c   1.000
_cell.angle_alpha   90.00
_cell.angle_beta   90.00
_cell.angle_gamma   90.00
#
_symmetry.space_group_name_H-M   'P 1'
#
loop_
_entity.id
_entity.type
_entity.pdbx_description
1 polymer ?
#
loop_
_entity_poly.entity_id
_entity_poly.type
_entity_poly.pdbx_seq_one_letter_code
_entity_poly.pdbx_strand_id
1 'polypeptide(L)'
;MASGIQTNVNTALASVGKALNELLTLRIQTVVTAMTIAQDADGNWVLQPETGATAEGATTTIRLEQGDVQNFFSTAAIDNPKVMEIHAEQVKLSRQIVADNLKAVADLAKSLTD
;
A
#
# COMPACT_ATOMS: atom_id res chain seq x y z
N MET A 1 3.21 -24.38 35.70
CA MET A 1 2.03 -23.92 34.94
C MET A 1 2.08 -22.41 34.66
N ALA A 2 2.40 -21.55 35.65
CA ALA A 2 2.49 -20.10 35.44
C ALA A 2 3.55 -19.64 34.39
N SER A 3 4.70 -20.31 34.28
CA SER A 3 5.74 -19.92 33.30
C SER A 3 5.35 -20.17 31.84
N GLY A 4 4.54 -21.20 31.57
CA GLY A 4 4.04 -21.49 30.23
C GLY A 4 3.01 -20.46 29.76
N ILE A 5 2.14 -20.02 30.67
CA ILE A 5 1.15 -18.96 30.40
C ILE A 5 1.88 -17.64 30.09
N GLN A 6 2.90 -17.28 30.88
CA GLN A 6 3.65 -16.03 30.67
C GLN A 6 4.45 -16.04 29.37
N THR A 7 4.99 -17.19 28.96
CA THR A 7 5.67 -17.36 27.66
C THR A 7 4.70 -17.20 26.49
N ASN A 8 3.51 -17.78 26.60
CA ASN A 8 2.47 -17.67 25.57
C ASN A 8 1.96 -16.22 25.45
N VAL A 9 1.76 -15.53 26.57
CA VAL A 9 1.36 -14.11 26.58
C VAL A 9 2.42 -13.22 25.91
N ASN A 10 3.69 -13.41 26.23
CA ASN A 10 4.77 -12.63 25.62
C ASN A 10 4.90 -12.88 24.11
N THR A 11 4.69 -14.12 23.67
CA THR A 11 4.70 -14.49 22.25
C THR A 11 3.53 -13.86 21.49
N ALA A 12 2.34 -13.86 22.10
CA ALA A 12 1.16 -13.20 21.55
C ALA A 12 1.36 -11.68 21.43
N LEU A 13 1.92 -11.03 22.46
CA LEU A 13 2.24 -9.60 22.44
C LEU A 13 3.28 -9.26 21.37
N ALA A 14 4.33 -10.06 21.20
CA ALA A 14 5.31 -9.85 20.14
C ALA A 14 4.70 -9.99 18.74
N SER A 15 3.78 -10.96 18.57
CA SER A 15 3.06 -11.15 17.31
C SER A 15 2.10 -10.00 17.01
N VAL A 16 1.39 -9.49 18.03
CA VAL A 16 0.57 -8.28 17.93
C VAL A 16 1.43 -7.06 17.57
N GLY A 17 2.59 -6.88 18.22
CA GLY A 17 3.51 -5.79 17.91
C GLY A 17 4.04 -5.86 16.46
N LYS A 18 4.33 -7.06 15.96
CA LYS A 18 4.72 -7.27 14.56
C LYS A 18 3.59 -6.94 13.59
N ALA A 19 2.37 -7.45 13.85
CA ALA A 19 1.20 -7.17 13.02
C ALA A 19 0.85 -5.67 13.01
N LEU A 20 0.99 -4.99 14.15
CA LEU A 20 0.85 -3.54 14.24
C LEU A 20 1.92 -2.85 13.39
N ASN A 21 3.19 -3.21 13.49
CA ASN A 21 4.26 -2.63 12.64
C ASN A 21 4.03 -2.83 11.14
N GLU A 22 3.48 -3.98 10.72
CA GLU A 22 3.11 -4.24 9.33
C GLU A 22 1.93 -3.38 8.88
N LEU A 23 0.98 -3.05 9.78
CA LEU A 23 -0.09 -2.08 9.51
C LEU A 23 0.41 -0.63 9.43
N LEU A 24 1.58 -0.32 9.99
CA LEU A 24 2.16 1.02 9.98
C LEU A 24 2.91 1.34 8.68
N THR A 25 3.14 0.37 7.78
CA THR A 25 3.88 0.59 6.53
C THR A 25 3.05 0.16 5.33
N LEU A 26 2.68 1.13 4.48
CA LEU A 26 2.00 0.88 3.22
C LEU A 26 2.93 1.19 2.05
N ARG A 27 3.06 0.26 1.10
CA ARG A 27 3.81 0.48 -0.14
C ARG A 27 2.85 0.58 -1.31
N ILE A 28 2.93 1.68 -2.03
CA ILE A 28 2.13 1.96 -3.23
C ILE A 28 3.07 1.93 -4.42
N GLN A 29 2.74 1.08 -5.39
CA GLN A 29 3.47 0.99 -6.65
C GLN A 29 2.48 1.24 -7.79
N THR A 30 2.79 2.25 -8.59
CA THR A 30 2.06 2.53 -9.83
C THR A 30 2.98 2.20 -10.97
N VAL A 31 2.52 1.44 -11.95
CA VAL A 31 3.25 1.15 -13.18
C VAL A 31 2.31 1.40 -14.34
N VAL A 32 2.75 2.18 -15.31
CA VAL A 32 2.06 2.39 -16.58
C VAL A 32 2.94 1.92 -17.72
N THR A 33 2.31 1.49 -18.80
CA THR A 33 2.97 1.20 -20.05
C THR A 33 2.11 1.73 -21.19
N ALA A 34 2.72 2.09 -22.31
CA ALA A 34 1.97 2.42 -23.52
C ALA A 34 1.23 1.16 -24.01
N MET A 35 -0.02 1.35 -24.41
CA MET A 35 -0.92 0.28 -24.86
C MET A 35 -1.43 0.60 -26.26
N THR A 36 -1.56 -0.43 -27.08
CA THR A 36 -2.13 -0.37 -28.43
C THR A 36 -3.26 -1.38 -28.59
N ILE A 37 -4.10 -1.16 -29.58
CA ILE A 37 -5.16 -2.10 -29.97
C ILE A 37 -4.65 -2.92 -31.14
N ALA A 38 -4.66 -4.24 -31.00
CA ALA A 38 -4.28 -5.18 -32.06
C ALA A 38 -5.25 -6.37 -32.10
N GLN A 39 -5.20 -7.16 -33.17
CA GLN A 39 -5.95 -8.41 -33.22
C GLN A 39 -5.14 -9.54 -32.58
N ASP A 40 -5.80 -10.35 -31.75
CA ASP A 40 -5.23 -11.61 -31.24
C ASP A 40 -5.15 -12.69 -32.33
N ALA A 41 -4.66 -13.87 -31.98
CA ALA A 41 -4.53 -15.01 -32.90
C ALA A 41 -5.89 -15.49 -33.46
N ASP A 42 -6.99 -15.16 -32.79
CA ASP A 42 -8.35 -15.53 -33.14
C ASP A 42 -9.10 -14.39 -33.87
N GLY A 43 -8.42 -13.25 -34.12
CA GLY A 43 -8.97 -12.09 -34.83
C GLY A 43 -9.74 -11.10 -33.96
N ASN A 44 -9.80 -11.28 -32.64
CA ASN A 44 -10.47 -10.36 -31.73
C ASN A 44 -9.60 -9.14 -31.44
N TRP A 45 -10.21 -7.96 -31.35
CA TRP A 45 -9.52 -6.74 -30.95
C TRP A 45 -9.22 -6.76 -29.44
N VAL A 46 -7.94 -6.73 -29.09
CA VAL A 46 -7.44 -6.74 -27.72
C VAL A 46 -6.53 -5.54 -27.45
N LEU A 47 -6.55 -5.05 -26.21
CA LEU A 47 -5.55 -4.11 -25.73
C LEU A 47 -4.28 -4.89 -25.37
N GLN A 48 -3.14 -4.48 -25.90
CA GLN A 48 -1.84 -5.08 -25.56
C GLN A 48 -0.76 -3.99 -25.40
N PRO A 49 0.32 -4.25 -24.65
CA PRO A 49 1.43 -3.31 -24.58
C PRO A 49 2.01 -3.02 -25.96
N GLU A 50 2.36 -1.77 -26.23
CA GLU A 50 3.08 -1.40 -27.45
C GLU A 50 4.42 -2.16 -27.53
N THR A 51 4.77 -2.65 -28.72
CA THR A 51 6.04 -3.35 -28.92
C THR A 51 7.21 -2.39 -28.66
N GLY A 52 8.10 -2.76 -27.73
CA GLY A 52 9.22 -1.92 -27.31
C GLY A 52 8.87 -0.85 -26.26
N ALA A 53 7.63 -0.81 -25.77
CA ALA A 53 7.26 0.06 -24.66
C ALA A 53 8.07 -0.29 -23.40
N THR A 54 8.59 0.76 -22.75
CA THR A 54 9.19 0.63 -21.43
C THR A 54 8.12 0.93 -20.39
N ALA A 55 7.97 0.04 -19.41
CA ALA A 55 7.08 0.30 -18.29
C ALA A 55 7.70 1.36 -17.37
N GLU A 56 6.93 2.41 -17.10
CA GLU A 56 7.31 3.49 -16.19
C GLU A 56 6.51 3.33 -14.90
N GLY A 57 7.17 3.23 -13.75
CA GLY A 57 6.47 3.15 -12.47
C GLY A 57 7.05 3.91 -11.29
N ALA A 58 6.18 4.56 -10.52
CA ALA A 58 6.52 5.28 -9.30
C ALA A 58 6.23 4.41 -8.07
N THR A 59 7.08 4.51 -7.05
CA THR A 59 6.86 3.85 -5.76
C THR A 59 6.89 4.87 -4.63
N THR A 60 5.85 4.84 -3.80
CA THR A 60 5.79 5.58 -2.54
C THR A 60 5.64 4.59 -1.39
N THR A 61 6.46 4.73 -0.37
CA THR A 61 6.25 4.05 0.91
C THR A 61 5.69 5.07 1.89
N ILE A 62 4.50 4.79 2.40
CA ILE A 62 3.84 5.56 3.45
C ILE A 62 4.15 4.86 4.77
N ARG A 63 4.68 5.60 5.73
CA ARG A 63 4.88 5.14 7.10
C ARG A 63 4.00 5.95 8.04
N LEU A 64 3.30 5.25 8.90
CA LEU A 64 2.66 5.80 10.07
C LEU A 64 3.69 5.83 11.20
N GLU A 65 4.22 7.00 11.49
CA GLU A 65 4.98 7.24 12.72
C GLU A 65 4.04 7.80 13.77
N GLN A 66 4.44 7.85 15.05
CA GLN A 66 3.55 8.24 16.17
C GLN A 66 2.77 9.54 15.91
N GLY A 67 1.54 9.42 15.42
CA GLY A 67 0.67 10.55 15.08
C GLY A 67 0.98 11.27 13.76
N ASP A 68 1.88 10.76 12.92
CA ASP A 68 2.28 11.40 11.65
C ASP A 68 2.34 10.42 10.47
N VAL A 69 2.15 10.93 9.25
CA VAL A 69 2.16 10.17 7.99
C VAL A 69 3.33 10.65 7.12
N GLN A 70 4.42 9.89 7.12
CA GLN A 70 5.59 10.17 6.28
C GLN A 70 5.48 9.45 4.93
N ASN A 71 5.71 10.18 3.85
CA ASN A 71 5.80 9.62 2.50
C ASN A 71 7.25 9.62 2.03
N PHE A 72 7.76 8.44 1.70
CA PHE A 72 9.06 8.26 1.04
C PHE A 72 8.83 7.91 -0.42
N PHE A 73 9.15 8.85 -1.31
CA PHE A 73 9.14 8.64 -2.75
C PHE A 73 10.49 8.04 -3.18
N SER A 74 10.49 6.99 -4.00
CA SER A 74 11.74 6.48 -4.57
C SER A 74 12.28 7.49 -5.59
N THR A 75 13.57 7.81 -5.52
CA THR A 75 14.29 8.80 -6.35
C THR A 75 14.42 8.46 -7.83
N ALA A 76 13.92 7.30 -8.29
CA ALA A 76 13.55 7.13 -9.70
C ALA A 76 12.29 7.96 -9.97
N ALA A 77 12.41 9.28 -9.82
CA ALA A 77 11.38 10.23 -10.21
C ALA A 77 11.21 10.07 -11.73
N ILE A 78 10.04 9.59 -12.10
CA ILE A 78 9.66 9.45 -13.50
C ILE A 78 9.31 10.84 -14.00
N ASP A 79 9.99 11.29 -15.06
CA ASP A 79 9.70 12.54 -15.76
C ASP A 79 8.41 12.47 -16.62
N ASN A 80 7.54 11.51 -16.37
CA ASN A 80 6.23 11.40 -17.02
C ASN A 80 5.12 11.96 -16.11
N PRO A 81 4.53 13.12 -16.47
CA PRO A 81 3.48 13.77 -15.67
C PRO A 81 2.26 12.89 -15.45
N LYS A 82 1.90 12.01 -16.40
CA LYS A 82 0.72 11.13 -16.29
C LYS A 82 0.92 10.05 -15.22
N VAL A 83 2.14 9.52 -15.09
CA VAL A 83 2.46 8.56 -14.03
C VAL A 83 2.33 9.21 -12.67
N MET A 84 2.86 10.44 -12.54
CA MET A 84 2.81 11.19 -11.29
C MET A 84 1.38 11.57 -10.89
N GLU A 85 0.51 11.92 -11.84
CA GLU A 85 -0.91 12.21 -11.58
C GLU A 85 -1.65 10.96 -11.06
N ILE A 86 -1.54 9.83 -11.77
CA ILE A 86 -2.16 8.56 -11.36
C ILE A 86 -1.60 8.12 -9.99
N HIS A 87 -0.29 8.25 -9.79
CA HIS A 87 0.36 7.88 -8.54
C HIS A 87 -0.09 8.76 -7.37
N ALA A 88 -0.24 10.08 -7.58
CA ALA A 88 -0.71 11.00 -6.56
C ALA A 88 -2.13 10.67 -6.09
N GLU A 89 -3.03 10.34 -7.01
CA GLU A 89 -4.39 9.90 -6.65
C GLU A 89 -4.38 8.56 -5.90
N GLN A 90 -3.53 7.60 -6.29
CA GLN A 90 -3.37 6.34 -5.55
C GLN A 90 -2.81 6.56 -4.14
N VAL A 91 -1.86 7.48 -3.97
CA VAL A 91 -1.33 7.89 -2.66
C VAL A 91 -2.42 8.52 -1.79
N LYS A 92 -3.25 9.39 -2.36
CA LYS A 92 -4.36 10.05 -1.66
C LYS A 92 -5.41 9.04 -1.18
N LEU A 93 -5.86 8.15 -2.05
CA LEU A 93 -6.82 7.09 -1.70
C LEU A 93 -6.28 6.20 -0.58
N SER A 94 -5.01 5.82 -0.69
CA SER A 94 -4.34 4.97 0.29
C SER A 94 -4.23 5.63 1.66
N ARG A 95 -3.93 6.94 1.72
CA ARG A 95 -3.95 7.71 2.97
C ARG A 95 -5.33 7.70 3.62
N GLN A 96 -6.39 7.80 2.83
CA GLN A 96 -7.76 7.74 3.34
C GLN A 96 -8.07 6.38 3.97
N ILE A 97 -7.75 5.28 3.28
CA ILE A 97 -7.94 3.90 3.79
C ILE A 97 -7.23 3.71 5.14
N VAL A 98 -6.00 4.22 5.24
CA VAL A 98 -5.24 4.14 6.49
C VAL A 98 -5.91 4.93 7.62
N ALA A 99 -6.37 6.15 7.36
CA ALA A 99 -7.08 6.96 8.34
C ALA A 99 -8.39 6.31 8.82
N ASP A 100 -9.17 5.76 7.88
CA ASP A 100 -10.44 5.09 8.18
C ASP A 100 -10.23 3.84 9.05
N ASN A 101 -9.20 3.04 8.75
CA ASN A 101 -8.84 1.86 9.53
C ASN A 101 -8.35 2.23 10.94
N LEU A 102 -7.53 3.27 11.08
CA LEU A 102 -7.10 3.76 12.41
C LEU A 102 -8.30 4.22 13.24
N LYS A 103 -9.25 4.92 12.62
CA LYS A 103 -10.50 5.31 13.27
C LYS A 103 -11.31 4.09 13.73
N ALA A 104 -11.47 3.08 12.87
CA ALA A 104 -12.20 1.86 13.22
C ALA A 104 -11.55 1.12 14.40
N VAL A 105 -10.22 1.05 14.46
CA VAL A 105 -9.49 0.46 15.59
C VAL A 105 -9.70 1.27 16.87
N ALA A 106 -9.65 2.60 16.81
CA ALA A 106 -9.90 3.46 17.97
C ALA A 106 -11.34 3.32 18.50
N ASP A 107 -12.32 3.27 17.59
CA ASP A 107 -13.73 3.09 17.92
C ASP A 107 -13.97 1.70 18.56
N LEU A 108 -13.34 0.65 18.04
CA LEU A 108 -13.36 -0.69 18.63
C LEU A 108 -12.74 -0.71 20.03
N ALA A 109 -11.56 -0.12 20.20
CA ALA A 109 -10.88 -0.05 21.50
C ALA A 109 -11.75 0.64 22.56
N LYS A 110 -12.41 1.74 22.18
CA LYS A 110 -13.34 2.45 23.06
C LYS A 110 -14.52 1.56 23.49
N SER A 111 -15.09 0.81 22.54
CA SER A 111 -16.21 -0.11 22.83
C SER A 111 -15.87 -1.29 23.75
N LEU A 112 -14.58 -1.61 23.90
CA LEU A 112 -14.11 -2.67 24.80
C LEU A 112 -13.83 -2.16 26.23
N THR A 113 -13.71 -0.84 26.40
CA THR A 113 -13.43 -0.18 27.68
C THR A 113 -14.64 0.47 28.33
N ASP A 114 -15.73 0.65 27.57
CA ASP A 114 -17.05 1.07 28.04
C ASP A 114 -17.93 -0.16 28.38
#